data_AF-A0A962C716-F1
#
_entry.id   AF-A0A962C716-F1
#
_cell.length_a   1.000
_cell.length_b   1.000
_cell.length_c   1.000
_cell.angle_alpha   90.00
_cell.angle_beta   90.00
_cell.angle_gamma   90.00
#
_symmetry.space_group_name_H-M   'P 1'
#
loop_
_entity.id
_entity.type
_entity.pdbx_description
1 polymer ?
#
loop_
_entity_poly.entity_id
_entity_poly.type
_entity_poly.pdbx_seq_one_letter_code
_entity_poly.pdbx_strand_id
1 'polypeptide(L)'
;LIDTLSRRYPIDPKRIYATGMSNGAMMAHTLGIRLSDRLAAIAPVVGAVFGDEPLPASPVSALMINGALDHHIAQAGGPPSGPFARAWDGTPTRPAAEQALFWARADNCGPAAQAAEHAPVAHWVQRCPHGRAVERYVLADNGHAWPGGEAGSRRGDVPSTAIDATDVIWRFFADHPNPP
;
A
#
# COMPACT_ATOMS: atom_id res chain seq x y z
N LEU A 1 15.34 5.52 -12.76
CA LEU A 1 16.05 4.59 -11.84
C LEU A 1 15.96 3.14 -12.32
N ILE A 2 14.76 2.59 -12.52
CA ILE A 2 14.53 1.22 -13.01
C ILE A 2 15.43 0.91 -14.23
N ASP A 3 15.35 1.68 -15.30
CA ASP A 3 16.13 1.41 -16.51
C ASP A 3 17.65 1.44 -16.28
N THR A 4 18.11 2.31 -15.39
CA THR A 4 19.53 2.38 -15.01
C THR A 4 19.98 1.12 -14.29
N LEU A 5 19.15 0.60 -13.38
CA LEU A 5 19.45 -0.63 -12.64
C LEU A 5 19.32 -1.87 -13.53
N SER A 6 18.30 -1.93 -14.40
CA SER A 6 18.12 -3.04 -15.35
C SER A 6 19.26 -3.15 -16.37
N ARG A 7 19.97 -2.05 -16.65
CA ARG A 7 21.21 -2.10 -17.46
C ARG A 7 22.43 -2.59 -16.69
N ARG A 8 22.40 -2.60 -15.35
CA ARG A 8 23.57 -2.91 -14.50
C ARG A 8 23.47 -4.26 -13.78
N TYR A 9 22.26 -4.75 -13.56
CA TYR A 9 21.98 -5.96 -12.81
C TYR A 9 20.98 -6.84 -13.56
N PRO A 10 21.02 -8.18 -13.36
CA PRO A 10 20.07 -9.11 -13.96
C PRO A 10 18.70 -9.01 -13.24
N ILE A 11 17.98 -7.92 -13.50
CA ILE A 11 16.63 -7.70 -12.98
C ILE A 11 15.63 -8.45 -13.85
N ASP A 12 14.79 -9.27 -13.24
CA ASP A 12 13.62 -9.85 -13.92
C ASP A 12 12.59 -8.73 -14.17
N PRO A 13 12.30 -8.36 -15.43
CA PRO A 13 11.36 -7.27 -15.73
C PRO A 13 9.92 -7.60 -15.31
N LYS A 14 9.60 -8.87 -15.04
CA LYS A 14 8.29 -9.28 -14.52
C LYS A 14 8.17 -9.12 -13.00
N ARG A 15 9.27 -8.80 -12.31
CA ARG A 15 9.34 -8.74 -10.85
C ARG A 15 9.89 -7.40 -10.38
N ILE A 16 9.25 -6.32 -10.83
CA ILE A 16 9.57 -4.96 -10.40
C ILE A 16 8.42 -4.49 -9.52
N TYR A 17 8.76 -4.07 -8.31
CA TYR A 17 7.78 -3.72 -7.28
C TYR A 17 8.11 -2.36 -6.65
N ALA A 18 7.12 -1.72 -6.03
CA ALA A 18 7.33 -0.49 -5.28
C ALA A 18 6.61 -0.54 -3.93
N THR A 19 7.31 -0.16 -2.86
CA THR A 19 6.74 -0.05 -1.52
C THR A 19 7.33 1.19 -0.85
N GLY A 20 6.66 1.67 0.20
CA GLY A 20 7.10 2.83 0.95
C GLY A 20 6.14 3.12 2.08
N MET A 21 6.59 3.95 3.02
CA MET A 21 5.82 4.38 4.18
C MET A 21 5.40 5.85 4.04
N SER A 22 4.21 6.22 4.51
CA SER A 22 3.78 7.63 4.59
C SER A 22 3.76 8.31 3.22
N ASN A 23 4.52 9.40 3.02
CA ASN A 23 4.70 10.00 1.69
C ASN A 23 5.31 9.02 0.67
N GLY A 24 6.16 8.10 1.11
CA GLY A 24 6.67 7.01 0.27
C GLY A 24 5.57 6.02 -0.15
N ALA A 25 4.53 5.85 0.66
CA ALA A 25 3.36 5.04 0.31
C ALA A 25 2.48 5.76 -0.73
N MET A 26 2.29 7.08 -0.60
CA MET A 26 1.61 7.89 -1.62
C MET A 26 2.39 7.91 -2.95
N MET A 27 3.72 7.95 -2.87
CA MET A 27 4.57 7.77 -4.04
C MET A 27 4.43 6.37 -4.64
N ALA A 28 4.30 5.30 -3.83
CA ALA A 28 4.07 3.95 -4.34
C ALA A 28 2.75 3.86 -5.13
N HIS A 29 1.67 4.48 -4.66
CA HIS A 29 0.43 4.63 -5.44
C HIS A 29 0.68 5.34 -6.76
N THR A 30 1.36 6.49 -6.72
CA THR A 30 1.69 7.28 -7.92
C THR A 30 2.50 6.47 -8.94
N LEU A 31 3.50 5.71 -8.47
CA LEU A 31 4.33 4.85 -9.32
C LEU A 31 3.52 3.70 -9.91
N GLY A 32 2.66 3.06 -9.11
CA GLY A 32 1.75 2.02 -9.59
C GLY A 32 0.86 2.52 -10.74
N ILE A 33 0.36 3.75 -10.64
CA ILE A 33 -0.45 4.37 -11.69
C ILE A 33 0.40 4.68 -12.93
N ARG A 34 1.49 5.43 -12.74
CA ARG A 34 2.28 6.02 -13.83
C ARG A 34 3.19 5.02 -14.54
N LEU A 35 3.56 3.93 -13.88
CA LEU A 35 4.45 2.89 -14.38
C LEU A 35 3.75 1.52 -14.35
N SER A 36 2.43 1.50 -14.57
CA SER A 36 1.60 0.29 -14.52
C SER A 36 1.99 -0.76 -15.56
N ASP A 37 2.66 -0.37 -16.64
CA ASP A 37 3.25 -1.25 -17.65
C ASP A 37 4.58 -1.87 -17.20
N ARG A 38 5.18 -1.36 -16.12
CA ARG A 38 6.51 -1.78 -15.62
C ARG A 38 6.44 -2.47 -14.27
N LEU A 39 5.53 -2.05 -13.38
CA LEU A 39 5.40 -2.61 -12.04
C LEU A 39 4.44 -3.80 -12.05
N ALA A 40 4.83 -4.86 -11.35
CA ALA A 40 3.99 -6.05 -11.17
C ALA A 40 3.08 -5.91 -9.93
N ALA A 41 3.60 -5.28 -8.88
CA ALA A 41 2.83 -4.99 -7.68
C ALA A 41 3.35 -3.77 -6.90
N ILE A 42 2.48 -3.20 -6.07
CA ILE A 42 2.85 -2.16 -5.09
C ILE A 42 2.41 -2.53 -3.67
N ALA A 43 3.09 -1.99 -2.67
CA ALA A 43 2.69 -2.15 -1.27
C ALA A 43 2.83 -0.86 -0.44
N PRO A 44 1.82 0.02 -0.45
CA PRO A 44 1.79 1.24 0.36
C PRO A 44 1.56 0.95 1.86
N VAL A 45 2.40 1.50 2.74
CA VAL A 45 2.29 1.36 4.21
C VAL A 45 1.98 2.70 4.85
N VAL A 46 0.90 2.79 5.63
CA VAL A 46 0.42 4.02 6.30
C VAL A 46 0.37 5.25 5.37
N GLY A 47 -0.12 5.03 4.15
CA GLY A 47 -0.38 6.07 3.14
C GLY A 47 -1.86 6.24 2.83
N ALA A 48 -2.16 7.05 1.82
CA ALA A 48 -3.51 7.33 1.35
C ALA A 48 -3.58 7.56 -0.16
N VAL A 49 -4.81 7.61 -0.65
CA VAL A 49 -5.22 8.17 -1.96
C VAL A 49 -6.12 9.39 -1.71
N PHE A 50 -6.28 10.25 -2.71
CA PHE A 50 -7.01 11.52 -2.65
C PHE A 50 -8.36 11.48 -3.41
N GLY A 51 -8.51 10.51 -4.30
CA GLY A 51 -9.73 10.20 -5.06
C GLY A 51 -9.85 10.92 -6.40
N ASP A 52 -8.81 11.65 -6.81
CA ASP A 52 -8.63 12.21 -8.15
C ASP A 52 -7.55 11.48 -8.97
N GLU A 53 -6.98 10.40 -8.42
CA GLU A 53 -6.03 9.56 -9.13
C GLU A 53 -6.63 9.00 -10.42
N PRO A 54 -5.93 9.14 -11.57
CA PRO A 54 -6.35 8.47 -12.78
C PRO A 54 -6.15 6.97 -12.65
N LEU A 55 -7.00 6.19 -13.33
CA LEU A 55 -6.79 4.74 -13.40
C LEU A 55 -5.46 4.42 -14.12
N PRO A 56 -4.73 3.39 -13.67
CA PRO A 56 -3.56 2.90 -14.37
C PRO A 56 -3.90 2.41 -15.78
N ALA A 57 -2.94 2.45 -16.70
CA ALA A 57 -3.11 1.94 -18.05
C ALA A 57 -3.03 0.41 -18.13
N SER A 58 -2.52 -0.25 -17.09
CA SER A 58 -2.41 -1.70 -16.97
C SER A 58 -2.68 -2.17 -15.53
N PRO A 59 -3.25 -3.37 -15.32
CA PRO A 59 -3.52 -3.87 -13.98
C PRO A 59 -2.25 -4.12 -13.14
N VAL A 60 -2.27 -3.72 -11.86
CA VAL A 60 -1.14 -3.86 -10.92
C VAL A 60 -1.65 -4.39 -9.58
N SER A 61 -1.08 -5.53 -9.13
CA SER A 61 -1.45 -6.08 -7.81
C SER A 61 -1.09 -5.09 -6.69
N ALA A 62 -1.92 -4.95 -5.67
CA ALA A 62 -1.70 -3.96 -4.62
C ALA A 62 -1.96 -4.51 -3.21
N LEU A 63 -1.07 -4.22 -2.27
CA LEU A 63 -1.27 -4.55 -0.85
C LEU A 63 -1.15 -3.29 0.00
N MET A 64 -2.22 -2.89 0.67
CA MET A 64 -2.20 -1.73 1.57
C MET A 64 -2.14 -2.16 3.02
N ILE A 65 -1.27 -1.54 3.80
CA ILE A 65 -1.19 -1.72 5.25
C ILE A 65 -1.47 -0.38 5.94
N ASN A 66 -2.48 -0.31 6.80
CA ASN A 66 -2.81 0.91 7.53
C ASN A 66 -2.94 0.65 9.03
N GLY A 67 -2.56 1.63 9.86
CA GLY A 67 -2.74 1.58 11.32
C GLY A 67 -4.04 2.25 11.76
N ALA A 68 -4.76 1.67 12.72
CA ALA A 68 -5.99 2.26 13.24
C ALA A 68 -5.72 3.46 14.18
N LEU A 69 -4.52 3.53 14.76
CA LEU A 69 -4.09 4.61 15.66
C LEU A 69 -3.27 5.68 14.91
N ASP A 70 -3.21 5.62 13.58
CA ASP A 70 -2.47 6.61 12.78
C ASP A 70 -3.20 7.97 12.82
N HIS A 71 -2.58 8.94 13.50
CA HIS A 71 -3.08 10.31 13.62
C HIS A 71 -2.53 11.26 12.54
N HIS A 72 -1.65 10.77 11.66
CA HIS A 72 -1.10 11.54 10.55
C HIS A 72 -1.92 11.29 9.28
N ILE A 73 -2.19 10.01 9.01
CA ILE A 73 -3.00 9.54 7.88
C ILE A 73 -4.17 8.71 8.45
N ALA A 74 -5.22 9.42 8.86
CA ALA A 74 -6.36 8.82 9.56
C ALA A 74 -7.09 7.78 8.68
N GLN A 75 -7.54 6.68 9.31
CA GLN A 75 -8.34 5.63 8.64
C GLN A 75 -9.60 6.17 7.95
N ALA A 76 -10.25 7.16 8.57
CA ALA A 76 -11.45 7.79 8.03
C ALA A 76 -11.16 8.74 6.87
N GLY A 77 -9.89 8.98 6.55
CA GLY A 77 -9.47 10.05 5.65
C GLY A 77 -9.71 11.42 6.25
N GLY A 78 -9.81 12.43 5.39
CA GLY A 78 -10.04 13.82 5.77
C GLY A 78 -8.86 14.74 5.46
N PRO A 79 -9.01 16.04 5.77
CA PRO A 79 -7.96 17.02 5.56
C PRO A 79 -6.70 16.67 6.36
N PRO A 80 -5.52 17.17 5.96
CA PRO A 80 -4.32 17.06 6.77
C PRO A 80 -4.61 17.52 8.20
N SER A 81 -4.22 16.71 9.17
CA SER A 81 -4.54 16.94 10.58
C SER A 81 -3.36 16.53 11.48
N GLY A 82 -3.52 16.75 12.79
CA GLY A 82 -2.49 16.42 13.77
C GLY A 82 -1.15 17.13 13.49
N PRO A 83 -0.01 16.47 13.76
CA PRO A 83 1.33 17.00 13.49
C PRO A 83 1.61 17.38 12.02
N PHE A 84 0.80 16.90 11.08
CA PHE A 84 0.96 17.09 9.63
C PHE A 84 -0.11 17.99 9.00
N ALA A 85 -0.78 18.83 9.80
CA ALA A 85 -1.84 19.73 9.32
C ALA A 85 -1.45 20.70 8.18
N ARG A 86 -0.15 20.87 7.90
CA ARG A 86 0.39 21.72 6.81
C ARG A 86 1.29 20.94 5.84
N ALA A 87 1.20 19.61 5.83
CA ALA A 87 2.12 18.78 5.08
C ALA A 87 1.89 18.82 3.56
N TRP A 88 0.70 19.22 3.12
CA TRP A 88 0.36 19.43 1.71
C TRP A 88 -0.73 20.52 1.57
N ASP A 89 -1.26 20.68 0.36
CA ASP A 89 -2.17 21.76 -0.05
C ASP A 89 -3.57 21.77 0.59
N GLY A 90 -3.84 20.85 1.52
CA GLY A 90 -5.12 20.74 2.19
C GLY A 90 -6.11 19.78 1.54
N THR A 91 -5.77 19.17 0.40
CA THR A 91 -6.62 18.19 -0.28
C THR A 91 -6.94 17.00 0.65
N PRO A 92 -8.22 16.70 0.92
CA PRO A 92 -8.56 15.61 1.83
C PRO A 92 -8.12 14.25 1.30
N THR A 93 -7.50 13.45 2.17
CA THR A 93 -7.28 12.03 1.91
C THR A 93 -8.61 11.27 1.95
N ARG A 94 -8.71 10.18 1.20
CA ARG A 94 -9.85 9.27 1.24
C ARG A 94 -9.71 8.28 2.41
N PRO A 95 -10.83 7.70 2.88
CA PRO A 95 -10.78 6.61 3.85
C PRO A 95 -9.84 5.50 3.38
N ALA A 96 -9.13 4.85 4.30
CA ALA A 96 -8.14 3.84 3.95
C ALA A 96 -8.71 2.68 3.12
N ALA A 97 -10.00 2.36 3.29
CA ALA A 97 -10.70 1.36 2.47
C ALA A 97 -10.77 1.73 0.98
N GLU A 98 -10.82 3.03 0.63
CA GLU A 98 -10.85 3.50 -0.76
C GLU A 98 -9.56 3.17 -1.51
N GLN A 99 -8.43 2.97 -0.82
CA GLN A 99 -7.20 2.52 -1.49
C GLN A 99 -7.42 1.13 -2.12
N ALA A 100 -8.02 0.20 -1.38
CA ALA A 100 -8.32 -1.14 -1.89
C ALA A 100 -9.41 -1.12 -2.95
N LEU A 101 -10.45 -0.30 -2.75
CA LEU A 101 -11.51 -0.14 -3.74
C LEU A 101 -11.00 0.48 -5.04
N PHE A 102 -10.07 1.43 -4.98
CA PHE A 102 -9.44 2.02 -6.16
C PHE A 102 -8.71 0.96 -6.98
N TRP A 103 -7.77 0.22 -6.37
CA TRP A 103 -7.02 -0.82 -7.07
C TRP A 103 -7.91 -1.97 -7.52
N ALA A 104 -8.91 -2.35 -6.73
CA ALA A 104 -9.86 -3.38 -7.12
C ALA A 104 -10.68 -3.01 -8.36
N ARG A 105 -11.08 -1.74 -8.48
CA ARG A 105 -11.74 -1.21 -9.68
C ARG A 105 -10.79 -1.18 -10.88
N ALA A 106 -9.56 -0.71 -10.67
CA ALA A 106 -8.54 -0.65 -11.71
C ALA A 106 -8.20 -2.03 -12.30
N ASP A 107 -8.16 -3.05 -11.44
CA ASP A 107 -7.75 -4.40 -11.80
C ASP A 107 -8.93 -5.35 -12.08
N ASN A 108 -10.16 -4.82 -12.12
CA ASN A 108 -11.40 -5.59 -12.37
C ASN A 108 -11.56 -6.80 -11.44
N CYS A 109 -11.31 -6.58 -10.15
CA CYS A 109 -11.32 -7.64 -9.14
C CYS A 109 -12.74 -8.03 -8.72
N GLY A 110 -12.86 -9.24 -8.18
CA GLY A 110 -14.07 -9.73 -7.54
C GLY A 110 -14.34 -9.08 -6.16
N PRO A 111 -15.38 -9.54 -5.47
CA PRO A 111 -15.73 -9.05 -4.14
C PRO A 111 -14.62 -9.34 -3.12
N ALA A 112 -14.51 -8.49 -2.10
CA ALA A 112 -13.59 -8.70 -0.99
C ALA A 112 -14.06 -9.85 -0.11
N ALA A 113 -13.14 -10.77 0.18
CA ALA A 113 -13.29 -11.78 1.22
C ALA A 113 -12.44 -11.37 2.43
N GLN A 114 -13.02 -11.40 3.63
CA GLN A 114 -12.26 -11.17 4.85
C GLN A 114 -11.48 -12.45 5.19
N ALA A 115 -10.15 -12.35 5.20
CA ALA A 115 -9.23 -13.46 5.40
C ALA A 115 -8.76 -13.57 6.87
N ALA A 116 -8.76 -12.46 7.62
CA ALA A 116 -8.55 -12.47 9.07
C ALA A 116 -9.43 -11.44 9.79
N GLU A 117 -9.90 -11.82 10.98
CA GLU A 117 -10.74 -11.00 11.88
C GLU A 117 -10.21 -11.01 13.33
N HIS A 118 -9.09 -11.68 13.61
CA HIS A 118 -8.55 -11.73 14.96
C HIS A 118 -7.76 -10.47 15.30
N ALA A 119 -8.14 -9.80 16.38
CA ALA A 119 -7.39 -8.63 16.86
C ALA A 119 -5.90 -8.99 17.12
N PRO A 120 -4.96 -8.09 16.80
CA PRO A 120 -5.21 -6.74 16.29
C PRO A 120 -5.28 -6.65 14.74
N VAL A 121 -5.29 -7.75 13.99
CA VAL A 121 -5.19 -7.75 12.52
C VAL A 121 -6.55 -8.00 11.86
N ALA A 122 -6.98 -7.05 11.03
CA ALA A 122 -8.05 -7.27 10.07
C ALA A 122 -7.47 -7.28 8.65
N HIS A 123 -7.80 -8.33 7.88
CA HIS A 123 -7.23 -8.56 6.55
C HIS A 123 -8.32 -8.92 5.55
N TRP A 124 -8.29 -8.28 4.38
CA TRP A 124 -9.19 -8.55 3.26
C TRP A 124 -8.40 -8.83 1.98
N VAL A 125 -8.93 -9.74 1.17
CA VAL A 125 -8.36 -10.14 -0.12
C VAL A 125 -9.42 -10.03 -1.21
N GLN A 126 -9.05 -9.42 -2.32
CA GLN A 126 -9.81 -9.38 -3.57
C GLN A 126 -9.01 -10.08 -4.66
N ARG A 127 -9.60 -11.11 -5.27
CA ARG A 127 -8.98 -11.83 -6.39
C ARG A 127 -9.28 -11.10 -7.69
N CYS A 128 -8.27 -10.95 -8.53
CA CYS A 128 -8.35 -10.25 -9.80
C CYS A 128 -7.96 -11.19 -10.96
N PRO A 129 -8.31 -10.87 -12.21
CA PRO A 129 -7.92 -11.66 -13.38
C PRO A 129 -6.41 -11.89 -13.47
N HIS A 130 -6.02 -12.96 -14.16
CA HIS A 130 -4.62 -13.33 -14.41
C HIS A 130 -3.78 -13.55 -13.14
N GLY A 131 -4.40 -14.01 -12.05
CA GLY A 131 -3.70 -14.32 -10.81
C GLY A 131 -3.25 -13.11 -10.00
N ARG A 132 -3.76 -11.91 -10.32
CA ARG A 132 -3.54 -10.69 -9.54
C ARG A 132 -4.41 -10.65 -8.28
N ALA A 133 -4.01 -9.83 -7.32
CA ALA A 133 -4.79 -9.60 -6.12
C ALA A 133 -4.66 -8.16 -5.61
N VAL A 134 -5.70 -7.75 -4.88
CA VAL A 134 -5.70 -6.55 -4.04
C VAL A 134 -5.93 -6.97 -2.60
N GLU A 135 -5.01 -6.61 -1.71
CA GLU A 135 -5.07 -6.94 -0.28
C GLU A 135 -5.07 -5.69 0.58
N ARG A 136 -5.75 -5.75 1.73
CA ARG A 136 -5.77 -4.68 2.72
C ARG A 136 -5.60 -5.24 4.12
N TYR A 137 -4.67 -4.66 4.86
CA TYR A 137 -4.42 -4.91 6.28
C TYR A 137 -4.76 -3.65 7.08
N VAL A 138 -5.50 -3.82 8.17
CA VAL A 138 -5.68 -2.82 9.21
C VAL A 138 -5.21 -3.39 10.54
N LEU A 139 -4.27 -2.71 11.18
CA LEU A 139 -3.74 -3.10 12.47
C LEU A 139 -4.33 -2.18 13.54
N ALA A 140 -5.14 -2.75 14.43
CA ALA A 140 -5.87 -2.03 15.46
C ALA A 140 -4.97 -1.30 16.47
N ASP A 141 -3.73 -1.79 16.63
CA ASP A 141 -2.73 -1.30 17.58
C ASP A 141 -1.56 -0.54 16.93
N ASN A 142 -1.57 -0.35 15.61
CA ASN A 142 -0.51 0.36 14.90
C ASN A 142 -0.86 1.84 14.68
N GLY A 143 0.12 2.72 14.92
CA GLY A 143 0.08 4.14 14.54
C GLY A 143 0.69 4.39 13.16
N HIS A 144 1.36 5.53 13.02
CA HIS A 144 2.14 5.94 11.85
C HIS A 144 3.55 5.32 11.85
N ALA A 145 3.61 4.00 11.80
CA ALA A 145 4.84 3.22 11.88
C ALA A 145 4.82 1.99 10.97
N TRP A 146 6.00 1.42 10.70
CA TRP A 146 6.18 0.20 9.92
C TRP A 146 6.01 -1.04 10.80
N PRO A 147 4.92 -1.82 10.69
CA PRO A 147 4.66 -2.96 11.57
C PRO A 147 5.80 -4.00 11.54
N GLY A 148 6.18 -4.50 12.70
CA GLY A 148 7.31 -5.43 12.90
C GLY A 148 8.70 -4.79 12.78
N GLY A 149 8.77 -3.50 12.48
CA GLY A 149 10.02 -2.73 12.45
C GLY A 149 10.39 -2.13 13.81
N GLU A 150 11.37 -1.22 13.78
CA GLU A 150 11.73 -0.39 14.92
C GLU A 150 11.05 0.98 14.86
N ALA A 151 10.91 1.65 16.01
CA ALA A 151 10.42 3.02 16.04
C ALA A 151 11.39 3.95 15.29
N GLY A 152 10.89 4.67 14.27
CA GLY A 152 11.72 5.52 13.42
C GLY A 152 12.35 6.73 14.13
N SER A 153 11.89 7.06 15.34
CA SER A 153 12.54 8.02 16.23
C SER A 153 12.06 7.81 17.67
N ARG A 154 12.70 8.47 18.65
CA ARG A 154 12.26 8.46 20.06
C ARG A 154 10.83 9.00 20.28
N ARG A 155 10.30 9.77 19.33
CA ARG A 155 8.94 10.33 19.36
C ARG A 155 8.02 9.70 18.31
N GLY A 156 8.52 8.70 17.58
CA GLY A 156 7.71 7.97 16.61
C GLY A 156 6.78 7.00 17.33
N ASP A 157 5.70 6.64 16.65
CA ASP A 157 4.79 5.63 17.15
C ASP A 157 5.53 4.29 17.31
N VAL A 158 5.18 3.55 18.36
CA VAL A 158 5.67 2.19 18.55
C VAL A 158 4.99 1.30 17.50
N PRO A 159 5.74 0.60 16.64
CA PRO A 159 5.15 -0.27 15.66
C PRO A 159 4.42 -1.45 16.31
N SER A 160 3.30 -1.86 15.72
CA SER A 160 2.66 -3.13 16.07
C SER A 160 3.63 -4.28 15.81
N THR A 161 3.58 -5.29 16.67
CA THR A 161 4.36 -6.53 16.52
C THR A 161 3.51 -7.68 15.99
N ALA A 162 2.24 -7.43 15.65
CA ALA A 162 1.30 -8.45 15.24
C ALA A 162 1.64 -9.08 13.87
N ILE A 163 2.34 -8.32 13.01
CA ILE A 163 2.89 -8.81 11.74
C ILE A 163 4.28 -8.19 11.54
N ASP A 164 5.11 -8.88 10.75
CA ASP A 164 6.25 -8.26 10.07
C ASP A 164 5.78 -7.79 8.68
N ALA A 165 5.65 -6.47 8.50
CA ALA A 165 5.19 -5.90 7.24
C ALA A 165 6.16 -6.20 6.08
N THR A 166 7.47 -6.30 6.35
CA THR A 166 8.47 -6.61 5.33
C THR A 166 8.25 -8.01 4.77
N ASP A 167 8.06 -8.99 5.66
CA ASP A 167 7.80 -10.38 5.26
C ASP A 167 6.46 -10.53 4.53
N VAL A 168 5.40 -9.87 5.01
CA VAL A 168 4.08 -9.87 4.37
C VAL A 168 4.17 -9.30 2.96
N ILE A 169 4.81 -8.12 2.81
CA ILE A 169 4.98 -7.46 1.52
C ILE A 169 5.85 -8.30 0.58
N TRP A 170 6.94 -8.87 1.07
CA TRP A 170 7.83 -9.67 0.24
C TRP A 170 7.14 -10.92 -0.30
N ARG A 171 6.37 -11.63 0.53
CA ARG A 171 5.57 -12.79 0.08
C ARG A 171 4.56 -12.37 -0.99
N PHE A 172 3.82 -11.29 -0.74
CA PHE A 172 2.88 -10.76 -1.72
C PHE A 172 3.58 -10.42 -3.05
N PHE A 173 4.74 -9.74 -3.03
CA PHE A 173 5.49 -9.46 -4.25
C PHE A 173 5.95 -10.72 -4.96
N ALA A 174 6.53 -11.68 -4.23
CA ALA A 174 7.03 -12.93 -4.80
C ALA A 174 5.93 -13.74 -5.53
N ASP A 175 4.69 -13.69 -5.01
CA ASP A 175 3.53 -14.40 -5.55
C ASP A 175 2.85 -13.68 -6.72
N HIS A 176 3.15 -12.39 -6.94
CA HIS A 176 2.50 -11.56 -7.97
C HIS A 176 3.49 -10.97 -8.99
N PRO A 177 4.25 -11.79 -9.74
CA PRO A 177 4.96 -11.32 -10.92
C PRO A 177 3.96 -10.91 -12.02
N ASN A 178 4.39 -10.03 -12.94
CA ASN A 178 3.59 -9.72 -14.13
C ASN A 178 3.38 -11.01 -14.97
N PRO A 179 2.15 -11.22 -15.50
CA PRO A 179 1.85 -12.39 -16.30
C PRO A 179 2.71 -12.42 -17.58
N PRO A 180 2.89 -13.62 -18.17
CA PRO A 180 3.64 -13.77 -19.41
C PRO A 180 3.04 -13.08 -20.62
#